data_AF-A0A542SX55-F1
#
_entry.id   AF-A0A542SX55-F1
#
_cell.length_a   1.000
_cell.length_b   1.000
_cell.length_c   1.000
_cell.angle_alpha   90.00
_cell.angle_beta   90.00
_cell.angle_gamma   90.00
#
_symmetry.space_group_name_H-M   'P 1'
#
loop_
_entity.id
_entity.type
_entity.pdbx_description
1 polymer ?
#
loop_
_entity_poly.entity_id
_entity_poly.type
_entity_poly.pdbx_seq_one_letter_code
_entity_poly.pdbx_strand_id
1 'polypeptide(L)'
;MSALRERSAHSQLAPGERLLAYATVVPAKSAKGIGIGASLANHMVNTMGAQSGGAGSIAAGMPRTSGALLMRVTDQRVGLVQPLDGTPVWEVPRSWVIRVERRPRTQLMARFRLHFADGSWLAFLTMRRRTIEQFRSLIG
;
A
#
# COMPACT_ATOMS: atom_id res chain seq x y z
N MET A 1 -7.97 9.62 -14.13
CA MET A 1 -8.22 8.67 -13.01
C MET A 1 -9.72 8.36 -13.03
N SER A 2 -10.18 7.18 -12.60
CA SER A 2 -11.62 6.89 -12.59
C SER A 2 -12.30 7.66 -11.44
N ALA A 3 -13.39 8.38 -11.74
CA ALA A 3 -14.17 9.13 -10.76
C ALA A 3 -14.65 8.27 -9.57
N LEU A 4 -14.81 6.95 -9.78
CA LEU A 4 -15.15 6.01 -8.72
C LEU A 4 -14.04 5.95 -7.65
N ARG A 5 -12.79 5.79 -8.06
CA ARG A 5 -11.66 5.66 -7.13
C ARG A 5 -11.41 6.94 -6.34
N GLU A 6 -11.64 8.09 -6.98
CA GLU A 6 -11.58 9.38 -6.30
C GLU A 6 -12.64 9.48 -5.20
N ARG A 7 -13.90 9.13 -5.51
CA ARG A 7 -14.96 9.05 -4.50
C ARG A 7 -14.63 8.09 -3.37
N SER A 8 -14.10 6.91 -3.68
CA SER A 8 -13.68 5.94 -2.66
C SER A 8 -12.53 6.45 -1.81
N ALA A 9 -11.59 7.24 -2.36
CA ALA A 9 -10.52 7.83 -1.55
C ALA A 9 -11.06 8.87 -0.55
N HIS A 10 -12.11 9.59 -0.93
CA HIS A 10 -12.76 10.62 -0.10
C HIS A 10 -13.81 10.09 0.87
N SER A 11 -14.24 8.84 0.75
CA SER A 11 -15.29 8.30 1.64
C SER A 11 -14.74 8.04 3.04
N GLN A 12 -15.58 8.19 4.07
CA GLN A 12 -15.20 7.85 5.46
C GLN A 12 -13.97 8.61 6.00
N LEU A 13 -13.72 9.81 5.47
CA LEU A 13 -12.79 10.77 6.08
C LEU A 13 -13.45 11.39 7.32
N ALA A 14 -12.65 11.63 8.36
CA ALA A 14 -13.11 12.37 9.51
C ALA A 14 -13.38 13.83 9.13
N PRO A 15 -14.25 14.56 9.86
CA PRO A 15 -14.44 15.99 9.65
C PRO A 15 -13.10 16.74 9.69
N GLY A 16 -12.82 17.52 8.64
CA GLY A 16 -11.58 18.29 8.50
C GLY A 16 -10.36 17.50 8.01
N GLU A 17 -10.44 16.18 7.88
CA GLU A 17 -9.36 15.36 7.32
C GLU A 17 -9.24 15.59 5.80
N ARG A 18 -8.01 15.79 5.34
CA ARG A 18 -7.71 16.13 3.95
C ARG A 18 -7.02 14.97 3.24
N LEU A 19 -7.61 14.53 2.13
CA LEU A 19 -6.94 13.63 1.20
C LEU A 19 -5.74 14.34 0.55
N LEU A 20 -4.55 13.74 0.64
CA LEU A 20 -3.32 14.26 0.04
C LEU A 20 -2.96 13.50 -1.24
N ALA A 21 -3.11 12.18 -1.23
CA ALA A 21 -2.90 11.33 -2.39
C ALA A 21 -3.65 10.01 -2.28
N TYR A 22 -3.88 9.38 -3.43
CA TYR A 22 -4.34 8.01 -3.50
C TYR A 22 -3.81 7.30 -4.74
N ALA A 23 -3.67 5.98 -4.65
CA ALA A 23 -3.36 5.16 -5.81
C ALA A 23 -3.76 3.70 -5.63
N THR A 24 -3.96 3.01 -6.74
CA THR A 24 -4.18 1.56 -6.71
C THR A 24 -2.87 0.84 -6.42
N VAL A 25 -2.91 -0.03 -5.43
CA VAL A 25 -1.78 -0.85 -4.99
C VAL A 25 -2.21 -2.29 -4.77
N VAL A 26 -1.24 -3.21 -4.84
CA VAL A 26 -1.42 -4.59 -4.42
C VAL A 26 -0.44 -4.85 -3.28
N PRO A 27 -0.89 -5.26 -2.09
CA PRO A 27 0.02 -5.69 -1.05
C PRO A 27 0.81 -6.91 -1.50
N ALA A 28 2.15 -6.89 -1.33
CA ALA A 28 3.01 -7.96 -1.83
C ALA A 28 2.66 -9.33 -1.23
N LYS A 29 2.21 -9.38 0.03
CA LYS A 29 1.76 -10.60 0.72
C LYS A 29 0.47 -11.20 0.14
N SER A 30 -0.24 -10.42 -0.67
CA SER A 30 -1.53 -10.74 -1.29
C SER A 30 -1.45 -10.81 -2.82
N ALA A 31 -0.27 -10.58 -3.40
CA ALA A 31 -0.04 -10.63 -4.84
C ALA A 31 -0.01 -12.08 -5.34
N LYS A 32 -1.19 -12.69 -5.50
CA LYS A 32 -1.32 -13.96 -6.22
C LYS A 32 -1.44 -13.70 -7.72
N GLY A 33 -0.61 -14.33 -8.55
CA GLY A 33 -0.82 -14.44 -10.01
C GLY A 33 -0.64 -13.15 -10.84
N ILE A 34 0.00 -12.10 -10.32
CA ILE A 34 0.25 -10.87 -11.11
C ILE A 34 1.52 -11.03 -11.95
N GLY A 35 1.42 -11.85 -12.99
CA GLY A 35 2.42 -12.02 -14.02
C GLY A 35 1.82 -12.83 -15.16
N ILE A 36 1.78 -12.25 -16.36
CA ILE A 36 1.45 -12.98 -17.58
C ILE A 36 2.56 -14.05 -17.74
N GLY A 37 2.27 -15.31 -17.37
CA GLY A 37 3.17 -16.45 -17.53
C GLY A 37 4.07 -16.85 -16.34
N ALA A 38 3.68 -16.62 -15.07
CA ALA A 38 4.58 -16.88 -13.93
C ALA A 38 4.24 -18.16 -13.13
N SER A 39 5.18 -19.11 -13.16
CA SER A 39 5.21 -20.36 -12.38
C SER A 39 5.22 -20.14 -10.86
N LEU A 40 4.93 -21.21 -10.11
CA LEU A 40 4.98 -21.32 -8.64
C LEU A 40 6.22 -20.67 -7.97
N ALA A 41 7.36 -20.59 -8.67
CA ALA A 41 8.58 -19.97 -8.17
C ALA A 41 8.43 -18.44 -7.93
N ASN A 42 7.67 -17.73 -8.76
CA ASN A 42 7.47 -16.28 -8.64
C ASN A 42 6.55 -15.90 -7.45
N HIS A 43 5.66 -16.82 -7.06
CA HIS A 43 4.83 -16.67 -5.87
C HIS A 43 5.64 -16.73 -4.58
N MET A 44 6.64 -17.62 -4.48
CA MET A 44 7.49 -17.73 -3.29
C MET A 44 8.39 -16.51 -3.10
N VAL A 45 8.98 -15.99 -4.18
CA VAL A 45 9.83 -14.79 -4.16
C VAL A 45 9.05 -13.52 -3.80
N ASN A 46 7.77 -13.43 -4.20
CA ASN A 46 6.94 -12.29 -3.81
C ASN A 46 6.58 -12.27 -2.33
N THR A 47 6.46 -13.45 -1.71
CA THR A 47 6.10 -13.63 -0.30
C THR A 47 7.30 -13.39 0.62
N MET A 48 8.50 -13.86 0.24
CA MET A 48 9.74 -13.52 0.92
C MET A 48 10.04 -12.03 0.73
N GLY A 49 10.00 -11.29 1.84
CA GLY A 49 10.19 -9.84 1.82
C GLY A 49 8.94 -9.04 1.42
N ALA A 50 7.74 -9.61 1.60
CA ALA A 50 6.47 -8.90 1.55
C ALA A 50 6.24 -8.00 2.78
N GLN A 51 6.82 -8.37 3.92
CA GLN A 51 6.82 -7.58 5.16
C GLN A 51 8.08 -7.89 5.98
N SER A 52 8.34 -7.06 6.99
CA SER A 52 9.18 -7.39 8.14
C SER A 52 8.42 -7.10 9.43
N GLY A 53 9.02 -7.44 10.57
CA GLY A 53 8.41 -7.30 11.89
C GLY A 53 7.76 -8.59 12.37
N GLY A 54 7.84 -8.82 13.69
CA GLY A 54 7.22 -9.97 14.36
C GLY A 54 5.79 -9.68 14.80
N ALA A 55 5.22 -10.61 15.57
CA ALA A 55 3.95 -10.39 16.26
C ALA A 55 4.01 -9.10 17.09
N GLY A 56 2.93 -8.31 17.04
CA GLY A 56 2.85 -7.01 17.73
C GLY A 56 3.42 -5.82 16.94
N SER A 57 4.07 -6.03 15.80
CA SER A 57 4.50 -4.93 14.93
C SER A 57 3.32 -4.28 14.18
N ILE A 58 3.50 -3.02 13.79
CA ILE A 58 2.55 -2.26 12.96
C ILE A 58 2.28 -3.01 11.65
N ALA A 59 3.33 -3.52 11.01
CA ALA A 59 3.20 -4.33 9.79
C ALA A 59 2.36 -5.60 10.00
N ALA A 60 2.49 -6.27 11.15
CA ALA A 60 1.73 -7.47 11.48
C ALA A 60 0.22 -7.19 11.66
N GLY A 61 -0.17 -5.96 11.98
CA GLY A 61 -1.57 -5.54 12.11
C GLY A 61 -2.34 -5.48 10.79
N MET A 62 -1.65 -5.48 9.64
CA MET A 62 -2.34 -5.49 8.35
C MET A 62 -2.98 -6.87 8.11
N PRO A 63 -4.29 -6.97 7.81
CA PRO A 63 -4.94 -8.24 7.52
C PRO A 63 -4.43 -8.87 6.21
N ARG A 64 -4.71 -10.15 6.00
CA ARG A 64 -4.58 -10.74 4.66
C ARG A 64 -5.68 -10.18 3.77
N THR A 65 -5.31 -9.71 2.59
CA THR A 65 -6.26 -9.16 1.61
C THR A 65 -6.18 -9.91 0.29
N SER A 66 -7.12 -9.67 -0.62
CA SER A 66 -7.10 -10.19 -1.99
C SER A 66 -7.21 -9.06 -3.00
N GLY A 67 -6.50 -9.19 -4.12
CA GLY A 67 -6.59 -8.25 -5.24
C GLY A 67 -5.97 -6.88 -4.98
N ALA A 68 -6.36 -5.93 -5.83
CA ALA A 68 -5.88 -4.55 -5.78
C ALA A 68 -6.79 -3.71 -4.87
N LEU A 69 -6.15 -2.91 -4.01
CA LEU A 69 -6.79 -1.98 -3.10
C LEU A 69 -6.42 -0.55 -3.47
N LEU A 70 -7.04 0.41 -2.79
CA LEU A 70 -6.70 1.82 -2.92
C LEU A 70 -5.86 2.23 -1.71
N MET A 71 -4.58 2.54 -1.92
CA MET A 71 -3.79 3.21 -0.90
C MET A 71 -4.25 4.65 -0.81
N ARG A 72 -4.62 5.07 0.39
CA ARG A 72 -5.05 6.42 0.75
C ARG A 72 -4.03 7.04 1.69
N VAL A 73 -3.65 8.28 1.38
CA VAL A 73 -2.78 9.12 2.21
C VAL A 73 -3.54 10.40 2.50
N THR A 74 -3.85 10.61 3.78
CA THR A 74 -4.46 11.85 4.27
C THR A 74 -3.45 12.63 5.09
N ASP A 75 -3.83 13.80 5.58
CA ASP A 75 -3.04 14.55 6.55
C ASP A 75 -2.88 13.81 7.89
N GLN A 76 -3.79 12.88 8.21
CA GLN A 76 -3.82 12.15 9.49
C GLN A 76 -3.45 10.66 9.40
N ARG A 77 -3.70 10.01 8.26
CA ARG A 77 -3.66 8.54 8.13
C ARG A 77 -3.01 8.09 6.83
N VAL A 78 -2.46 6.88 6.87
CA VAL A 78 -2.02 6.14 5.68
C VAL A 78 -2.60 4.74 5.75
N GLY A 79 -3.17 4.25 4.67
CA GLY A 79 -3.74 2.91 4.67
C GLY A 79 -4.34 2.45 3.36
N LEU A 80 -5.08 1.35 3.45
CA LEU A 80 -5.74 0.67 2.36
C LEU A 80 -7.25 0.76 2.56
N VAL A 81 -7.95 1.16 1.51
CA VAL A 81 -9.41 1.14 1.44
C VAL A 81 -9.87 0.32 0.24
N GLN A 82 -11.10 -0.16 0.31
CA GLN A 82 -11.76 -0.86 -0.79
C GLN A 82 -11.94 0.10 -1.99
N PRO A 83 -11.66 -0.36 -3.22
CA PRO A 83 -11.66 0.51 -4.39
C PRO A 83 -13.05 0.90 -4.91
N LEU A 84 -14.12 0.27 -4.40
CA LEU A 84 -15.50 0.48 -4.84
C LEU A 84 -16.25 1.48 -3.97
N ASP A 85 -16.08 1.40 -2.66
CA ASP A 85 -16.84 2.18 -1.66
C ASP A 85 -15.94 2.94 -0.67
N GLY A 86 -14.63 2.68 -0.69
CA GLY A 86 -13.65 3.26 0.22
C GLY A 86 -13.77 2.76 1.66
N THR A 87 -14.39 1.60 1.87
CA THR A 87 -14.40 0.94 3.18
C THR A 87 -12.97 0.68 3.66
N PRO A 88 -12.56 1.17 4.84
CA PRO A 88 -11.24 0.94 5.39
C PRO A 88 -10.96 -0.56 5.55
N VAL A 89 -9.84 -1.01 4.99
CA VAL A 89 -9.33 -2.38 5.17
C VAL A 89 -8.27 -2.39 6.26
N TRP A 90 -7.40 -1.39 6.26
CA TRP A 90 -6.35 -1.20 7.25
C TRP A 90 -5.79 0.20 7.15
N GLU A 91 -5.74 0.93 8.25
CA GLU A 91 -5.17 2.28 8.30
C GLU A 91 -4.35 2.45 9.58
N VAL A 92 -3.29 3.26 9.47
CA VAL A 92 -2.45 3.66 10.59
C VAL A 92 -2.33 5.19 10.63
N PRO A 93 -2.03 5.78 11.79
CA PRO A 93 -1.65 7.19 11.85
C PRO A 93 -0.52 7.48 10.87
N ARG A 94 -0.61 8.58 10.12
CA ARG A 94 0.41 8.97 9.14
C ARG A 94 1.77 9.19 9.82
N SER A 95 1.77 9.68 11.06
CA SER A 95 2.97 9.87 11.88
C SER A 95 3.72 8.56 12.18
N TRP A 96 3.08 7.39 12.03
CA TRP A 96 3.74 6.10 12.20
C TRP A 96 4.51 5.67 10.97
N VAL A 97 4.27 6.26 9.80
CA VAL A 97 4.95 5.91 8.55
C VAL A 97 6.11 6.86 8.34
N ILE A 98 7.33 6.38 8.56
CA ILE A 98 8.54 7.22 8.61
C ILE A 98 9.21 7.37 7.25
N ARG A 99 8.96 6.45 6.31
CA ARG A 99 9.63 6.46 5.00
C ARG A 99 8.90 5.62 3.96
N VAL A 100 8.92 6.12 2.73
CA VAL A 100 8.60 5.34 1.53
C VAL A 100 9.90 4.98 0.80
N GLU A 101 10.23 3.70 0.76
CA GLU A 101 11.42 3.19 0.08
C GLU A 101 11.03 2.58 -1.26
N ARG A 102 11.55 3.12 -2.35
CA ARG A 102 11.40 2.52 -3.66
C ARG A 102 12.35 1.33 -3.81
N ARG A 103 11.85 0.22 -4.38
CA ARG A 103 12.67 -0.97 -4.68
C ARG A 103 12.99 -1.05 -6.17
N PRO A 104 14.12 -1.68 -6.55
CA PRO A 104 14.43 -1.97 -7.95
C PRO A 104 13.28 -2.71 -8.63
N ARG A 105 13.00 -2.36 -9.88
CA ARG A 105 11.89 -2.92 -10.65
C ARG A 105 12.35 -4.23 -11.27
N THR A 106 12.00 -5.35 -10.65
CA THR A 106 12.26 -6.70 -11.19
C THR A 106 11.04 -7.28 -11.92
N GLN A 107 9.89 -6.58 -11.93
CA GLN A 107 8.61 -7.03 -12.49
C GLN A 107 7.88 -5.89 -13.25
N LEU A 108 6.76 -6.22 -13.92
CA LEU A 108 5.88 -5.26 -14.62
C LEU A 108 5.30 -4.16 -13.70
N MET A 109 5.24 -4.41 -12.39
CA MET A 109 4.80 -3.43 -11.42
C MET A 109 5.98 -2.80 -10.69
N ALA A 110 5.85 -1.53 -10.33
CA ALA A 110 6.81 -0.86 -9.48
C ALA A 110 6.57 -1.30 -8.01
N ARG A 111 7.65 -1.71 -7.33
CA ARG A 111 7.60 -2.15 -5.92
C ARG A 111 8.13 -1.03 -5.01
N PHE A 112 7.48 -0.86 -3.87
CA PHE A 112 7.93 0.03 -2.80
C PHE A 112 7.63 -0.56 -1.43
N ARG A 113 8.21 0.02 -0.38
CA ARG A 113 7.97 -0.31 1.02
C ARG A 113 7.50 0.92 1.78
N LEU A 114 6.50 0.73 2.64
CA LEU A 114 6.23 1.65 3.74
C LEU A 114 7.00 1.16 4.95
N HIS A 115 7.85 2.01 5.52
CA HIS A 115 8.57 1.75 6.77
C HIS A 115 7.85 2.44 7.91
N PHE A 116 7.75 1.75 9.04
CA PHE A 116 7.05 2.22 10.22
C PHE A 116 8.03 2.58 11.35
N ALA A 117 7.54 3.37 12.31
CA ALA A 117 8.33 3.84 13.44
C ALA A 117 8.88 2.72 14.35
N ASP A 118 8.24 1.54 14.35
CA ASP A 118 8.70 0.35 15.08
C ASP A 118 9.78 -0.46 14.32
N GLY A 119 10.27 0.06 13.18
CA GLY A 119 11.25 -0.60 12.32
C GLY A 119 10.68 -1.68 11.40
N SER A 120 9.38 -1.99 11.52
CA SER A 120 8.70 -2.91 10.60
C SER A 120 8.41 -2.24 9.25
N TRP A 121 8.13 -3.03 8.22
CA TRP A 121 7.76 -2.50 6.92
C TRP A 121 6.81 -3.41 6.14
N LEU A 122 6.04 -2.82 5.22
CA LEU A 122 5.15 -3.53 4.30
C LEU A 122 5.49 -3.19 2.85
N ALA A 123 5.56 -4.20 1.99
CA ALA A 123 5.82 -4.02 0.57
C ALA A 123 4.52 -4.00 -0.25
N PHE A 124 4.51 -3.12 -1.25
CA PHE A 124 3.38 -2.89 -2.14
C PHE A 124 3.85 -2.83 -3.59
N LEU A 125 2.95 -3.19 -4.50
CA LEU A 125 3.11 -3.09 -5.95
C LEU A 125 2.14 -2.04 -6.50
N THR A 126 2.59 -1.24 -7.45
CA THR A 126 1.73 -0.31 -8.21
C THR A 126 2.13 -0.27 -9.68
N MET A 127 1.19 0.05 -10.56
CA MET A 127 1.47 0.16 -11.99
C MET A 127 2.33 1.39 -12.32
N ARG A 128 2.12 2.50 -11.60
CA ARG A 128 2.69 3.81 -11.96
C ARG A 128 3.86 4.14 -11.03
N ARG A 129 5.07 4.23 -11.58
CA ARG A 129 6.26 4.66 -10.81
C ARG A 129 6.09 6.04 -10.17
N ARG A 130 5.44 6.99 -10.86
CA ARG A 130 5.20 8.36 -10.37
C ARG A 130 4.40 8.38 -9.06
N THR A 131 3.54 7.39 -8.83
CA THR A 131 2.82 7.22 -7.55
C THR A 131 3.78 7.07 -6.38
N ILE A 132 4.89 6.35 -6.55
CA ILE A 132 5.86 6.13 -5.47
C ILE A 132 6.53 7.45 -5.11
N GLU A 133 6.92 8.25 -6.10
CA GLU A 133 7.56 9.55 -5.84
C GLU A 133 6.57 10.53 -5.20
N GLN A 134 5.29 10.50 -5.58
CA GLN A 134 4.23 11.27 -4.90
C GLN A 134 4.05 10.85 -3.44
N PHE A 135 4.06 9.55 -3.14
CA PHE A 135 3.99 9.10 -1.76
C PHE A 135 5.23 9.50 -0.97
N ARG A 136 6.43 9.45 -1.58
CA ARG A 136 7.67 9.92 -0.95
C ARG A 136 7.65 11.41 -0.63
N SER A 137 7.03 12.25 -1.46
CA SER A 137 6.91 13.69 -1.17
C SER A 137 5.88 14.02 -0.08
N LEU A 138 5.05 13.04 0.32
CA LEU A 138 3.97 13.20 1.30
C LEU A 138 4.22 12.40 2.58
N ILE A 139 5.20 11.50 2.62
CA ILE A 139 5.46 10.60 3.73
C ILE A 139 6.97 10.57 3.96
N GLY A 140 7.37 10.99 5.16
CA GLY A 140 8.76 11.36 5.46
C GLY A 140 9.05 12.74 4.91
#